data_AF-A0A0M9E5T7-F1
#
_entry.id   AF-A0A0M9E5T7-F1
#
_cell.length_a   1.000
_cell.length_b   1.000
_cell.length_c   1.000
_cell.angle_alpha   90.00
_cell.angle_beta   90.00
_cell.angle_gamma   90.00
#
_symmetry.space_group_name_H-M   'P 1'
#
loop_
_entity.id
_entity.type
_entity.pdbx_description
1 polymer ?
#
loop_
_entity_poly.entity_id
_entity_poly.type
_entity_poly.pdbx_seq_one_letter_code
_entity_poly.pdbx_strand_id
1 'polypeptide(L)'
;MKINIEYFSNLLDIFLEAKTAHIDIPIIRNAGIKIENEQGGFDEEFFFHLQIALENELISNRDLKFNGLKSIGITIGADGDVVLTDTPIRLTQKGHDFANALREKEILIKLKSEFKNAPFKMIFEGSQKLMEHFLKKKIDTLMSS
;
A
#
# COMPACT_ATOMS: atom_id res chain seq x y z
N MET A 1 1.85 0.57 16.18
CA MET A 1 2.70 1.51 15.42
C MET A 1 1.84 2.62 14.83
N LYS A 2 2.44 3.69 14.30
CA LYS A 2 1.71 4.73 13.55
C LYS A 2 1.87 4.49 12.06
N ILE A 3 0.91 4.96 11.26
CA ILE A 3 1.01 4.90 9.80
C ILE A 3 2.16 5.80 9.35
N ASN A 4 3.18 5.19 8.77
CA ASN A 4 4.25 5.86 8.06
C ASN A 4 3.83 6.01 6.59
N ILE A 5 3.35 7.21 6.24
CA ILE A 5 2.81 7.50 4.91
C ILE A 5 3.86 7.31 3.80
N GLU A 6 5.12 7.62 4.08
CA GLU A 6 6.21 7.43 3.12
C GLU A 6 6.52 5.95 2.89
N TYR A 7 6.64 5.18 3.97
CA TYR A 7 6.79 3.74 3.87
C TYR A 7 5.61 3.11 3.10
N PHE A 8 4.40 3.56 3.40
CA PHE A 8 3.20 3.02 2.78
C PHE A 8 3.15 3.35 1.28
N SER A 9 3.54 4.57 0.88
CA SER A 9 3.73 4.95 -0.52
C SER A 9 4.71 4.02 -1.21
N ASN A 10 5.90 3.84 -0.63
CA ASN A 10 6.96 3.00 -1.20
C ASN A 10 6.49 1.55 -1.37
N LEU A 11 5.74 1.01 -0.41
CA LEU A 11 5.17 -0.34 -0.49
C LEU A 11 4.17 -0.46 -1.65
N LEU A 12 3.27 0.51 -1.82
CA LEU A 12 2.26 0.47 -2.89
C LEU A 12 2.86 0.77 -4.27
N ASP A 13 3.91 1.58 -4.36
CA ASP A 13 4.61 1.88 -5.61
C ASP A 13 5.21 0.63 -6.26
N ILE A 14 5.59 -0.39 -5.47
CA ILE A 14 6.08 -1.67 -6.00
C ILE A 14 5.04 -2.31 -6.92
N PHE A 15 3.76 -2.21 -6.57
CA PHE A 15 2.68 -2.73 -7.40
C PHE A 15 2.48 -1.88 -8.66
N LEU A 16 2.65 -0.55 -8.58
CA LEU A 16 2.50 0.34 -9.73
C LEU A 16 3.63 0.18 -10.75
N GLU A 17 4.84 -0.12 -10.29
CA GLU A 17 6.02 -0.34 -11.14
C GLU A 17 6.13 -1.78 -11.66
N ALA A 18 5.28 -2.69 -11.17
CA ALA A 18 5.24 -4.07 -11.63
C ALA A 18 4.82 -4.15 -13.10
N LYS A 19 5.52 -4.99 -13.88
CA LYS A 19 5.17 -5.28 -15.28
C LYS A 19 4.00 -6.26 -15.43
N THR A 20 3.53 -6.82 -14.32
CA THR A 20 2.50 -7.84 -14.26
C THR A 20 1.35 -7.36 -13.36
N ALA A 21 0.15 -7.87 -13.62
CA ALA A 21 -1.04 -7.48 -12.85
C ALA A 21 -0.99 -7.91 -11.38
N HIS A 22 -0.14 -8.88 -11.03
CA HIS A 22 0.06 -9.39 -9.69
C HIS A 22 1.55 -9.46 -9.38
N ILE A 23 1.89 -9.28 -8.11
CA ILE A 23 3.21 -9.52 -7.52
C ILE A 23 3.08 -10.51 -6.36
N ASP A 24 4.19 -10.98 -5.82
CA ASP A 24 4.25 -11.81 -4.64
C ASP A 24 5.24 -11.24 -3.61
N ILE A 25 5.33 -11.89 -2.46
CA ILE A 25 6.21 -11.48 -1.36
C ILE A 25 7.70 -11.45 -1.80
N PRO A 26 8.23 -12.43 -2.57
CA PRO A 26 9.57 -12.32 -3.15
C PRO A 26 9.82 -11.05 -3.98
N ILE A 27 8.87 -10.61 -4.81
CA ILE A 27 9.02 -9.36 -5.57
C ILE A 27 9.13 -8.15 -4.63
N ILE A 28 8.30 -8.09 -3.57
CA ILE A 28 8.37 -7.02 -2.56
C ILE A 28 9.73 -7.02 -1.86
N ARG A 29 10.26 -8.20 -1.51
CA ARG A 29 11.60 -8.36 -0.91
C ARG A 29 12.68 -7.83 -1.84
N ASN A 30 12.62 -8.20 -3.11
CA ASN A 30 13.61 -7.80 -4.13
C ASN A 30 13.56 -6.30 -4.45
N ALA A 31 12.45 -5.62 -4.18
CA ALA A 31 12.33 -4.17 -4.28
C ALA A 31 13.00 -3.41 -3.10
N GLY A 32 13.63 -4.13 -2.16
CA GLY A 32 14.36 -3.55 -1.05
C GLY A 32 13.52 -3.31 0.21
N ILE A 33 12.27 -3.78 0.24
CA ILE A 33 11.47 -3.76 1.47
C ILE A 33 11.96 -4.88 2.39
N LYS A 34 12.29 -4.50 3.63
CA LYS A 34 12.63 -5.45 4.68
C LYS A 34 11.36 -6.19 5.11
N ILE A 35 11.30 -7.49 4.83
CA ILE A 35 10.16 -8.34 5.17
C ILE A 35 10.39 -9.09 6.48
N GLU A 36 11.63 -9.52 6.72
CA GLU A 36 12.01 -10.33 7.88
C GLU A 36 12.84 -9.49 8.86
N ASN A 37 12.66 -9.74 10.15
CA ASN A 37 13.48 -9.18 11.21
C ASN A 37 14.73 -10.05 11.45
N GLU A 38 15.65 -9.55 12.27
CA GLU A 38 16.94 -10.21 12.53
C GLU A 38 16.81 -11.52 13.32
N GLN A 39 15.64 -11.76 13.93
CA GLN A 39 15.32 -12.92 14.76
C GLN A 39 14.50 -13.97 14.00
N GLY A 40 14.30 -13.81 12.68
CA GLY A 40 13.56 -14.76 11.84
C GLY A 40 12.03 -14.59 11.84
N GLY A 41 11.50 -13.53 12.45
CA GLY A 41 10.08 -13.13 12.35
C GLY A 41 9.84 -12.06 11.28
N PHE A 42 8.64 -11.47 11.24
CA PHE A 42 8.37 -10.33 10.35
C PHE A 42 9.03 -9.04 10.83
N ASP A 43 9.43 -8.21 9.87
CA ASP A 43 9.61 -6.79 10.12
C ASP A 43 8.26 -6.16 10.49
N GLU A 44 8.19 -5.55 11.68
CA GLU A 44 6.96 -4.99 12.24
C GLU A 44 6.41 -3.83 11.40
N GLU A 45 7.28 -3.03 10.76
CA GLU A 45 6.84 -1.93 9.91
C GLU A 45 6.20 -2.46 8.63
N PHE A 46 6.82 -3.46 8.00
CA PHE A 46 6.21 -4.16 6.87
C PHE A 46 4.87 -4.77 7.21
N PHE A 47 4.83 -5.59 8.26
CA PHE A 47 3.63 -6.36 8.61
C PHE A 47 2.47 -5.44 8.98
N PHE A 48 2.73 -4.39 9.77
CA PHE A 48 1.73 -3.40 10.14
C PHE A 48 1.12 -2.70 8.91
N HIS A 49 1.93 -2.20 7.97
CA HIS A 49 1.39 -1.50 6.80
C HIS A 49 0.71 -2.43 5.80
N LEU A 50 1.19 -3.67 5.67
CA LEU A 50 0.53 -4.68 4.85
C LEU A 50 -0.85 -5.04 5.41
N GLN A 51 -0.99 -5.16 6.74
CA GLN A 51 -2.27 -5.36 7.40
C GLN A 51 -3.22 -4.18 7.16
N ILE A 52 -2.74 -2.94 7.28
CA ILE A 52 -3.56 -1.75 6.96
C ILE A 52 -4.04 -1.79 5.51
N ALA A 53 -3.19 -2.18 4.54
CA ALA A 53 -3.62 -2.34 3.15
C ALA A 53 -4.68 -3.42 2.98
N LEU A 54 -4.54 -4.55 3.66
CA LEU A 54 -5.48 -5.65 3.59
C LEU A 54 -6.84 -5.30 4.22
N GLU A 55 -6.82 -4.77 5.45
CA GLU A 55 -8.01 -4.37 6.22
C GLU A 55 -8.83 -3.29 5.51
N ASN A 56 -8.15 -2.42 4.75
CA ASN A 56 -8.79 -1.35 3.99
C ASN A 56 -9.06 -1.71 2.54
N GLU A 57 -8.92 -3.00 2.18
CA GLU A 57 -9.21 -3.54 0.86
C GLU A 57 -8.42 -2.85 -0.26
N LEU A 58 -7.20 -2.39 0.04
CA LEU A 58 -6.30 -1.80 -0.95
C LEU A 58 -5.60 -2.88 -1.78
N ILE A 59 -5.41 -4.06 -1.20
CA ILE A 59 -4.82 -5.22 -1.86
C ILE A 59 -5.77 -6.41 -1.81
N SER A 60 -5.67 -7.28 -2.81
CA SER A 60 -6.35 -8.56 -2.85
C SER A 60 -5.51 -9.58 -3.61
N ASN A 61 -5.85 -10.86 -3.48
CA ASN A 61 -5.24 -11.88 -4.31
C ASN A 61 -5.89 -11.98 -5.69
N ARG A 62 -5.39 -12.91 -6.51
CA ARG A 62 -5.91 -13.17 -7.86
C ARG A 62 -7.41 -13.50 -7.92
N ASP A 63 -7.97 -14.04 -6.84
CA ASP A 63 -9.39 -14.39 -6.72
C ASP A 63 -10.21 -13.23 -6.11
N LEU A 64 -9.63 -12.03 -6.03
CA LEU A 64 -10.19 -10.82 -5.44
C LEU A 64 -10.53 -10.95 -3.94
N LYS A 65 -9.88 -11.90 -3.24
CA LYS A 65 -10.06 -12.10 -1.80
C LYS A 65 -9.06 -11.27 -1.01
N PHE A 66 -9.53 -10.72 0.10
CA PHE A 66 -8.76 -9.95 1.08
C PHE A 66 -9.08 -10.39 2.52
N ASN A 67 -9.69 -11.59 2.68
CA ASN A 67 -10.16 -12.11 3.95
C ASN A 67 -9.02 -12.70 4.79
N GLY A 68 -8.18 -11.82 5.34
CA GLY A 68 -7.11 -12.16 6.27
C GLY A 68 -5.80 -12.59 5.62
N LEU A 69 -4.77 -12.72 6.44
CA LEU A 69 -3.37 -12.91 6.01
C LEU A 69 -3.15 -14.08 5.05
N LYS A 70 -3.89 -15.17 5.21
CA LYS A 70 -3.79 -16.35 4.32
C LYS A 70 -4.14 -16.00 2.87
N SER A 71 -5.07 -15.05 2.66
CA SER A 71 -5.46 -14.62 1.32
C SER A 71 -4.28 -14.01 0.55
N ILE A 72 -3.31 -13.44 1.26
CA ILE A 72 -2.10 -12.81 0.69
C ILE A 72 -0.82 -13.63 0.97
N GLY A 73 -0.97 -14.95 1.19
CA GLY A 73 0.19 -15.85 1.32
C GLY A 73 0.91 -15.80 2.66
N ILE A 74 0.28 -15.29 3.72
CA ILE A 74 0.86 -15.26 5.07
C ILE A 74 0.07 -16.21 5.99
N THR A 75 0.76 -17.19 6.57
CA THR A 75 0.21 -18.06 7.62
C THR A 75 1.05 -17.94 8.88
N ILE A 76 0.39 -17.80 10.03
CA ILE A 76 1.03 -17.76 11.36
C ILE A 76 0.68 -19.07 12.07
N GLY A 77 1.71 -19.81 12.49
CA GLY A 77 1.63 -21.04 13.27
C GLY A 77 1.25 -20.78 14.72
N ALA A 78 0.91 -21.85 15.45
CA ALA A 78 0.53 -21.76 16.87
C ALA A 78 1.70 -21.39 17.79
N ASP A 79 2.92 -21.69 17.34
CA ASP A 79 4.22 -21.31 17.92
C ASP A 79 4.66 -19.89 17.55
N GLY A 80 3.91 -19.21 16.68
CA GLY A 80 4.27 -17.89 16.16
C GLY A 80 5.12 -17.93 14.89
N ASP A 81 5.45 -19.13 14.37
CA ASP A 81 6.23 -19.27 13.15
C ASP A 81 5.45 -18.72 11.95
N VAL A 82 6.17 -18.06 11.06
CA VAL A 82 5.60 -17.43 9.87
C VAL A 82 5.94 -18.27 8.64
N VAL A 83 4.91 -18.66 7.91
CA VAL A 83 5.05 -19.29 6.60
C VAL A 83 4.58 -18.34 5.51
N LEU A 84 5.49 -18.04 4.58
CA LEU A 84 5.23 -17.27 3.38
C LEU A 84 4.99 -18.21 2.20
N THR A 85 3.95 -17.92 1.42
CA THR A 85 3.66 -18.56 0.13
C THR A 85 3.70 -17.50 -0.95
N ASP A 86 4.17 -17.88 -2.14
CA ASP A 86 4.21 -17.02 -3.34
C ASP A 86 2.81 -16.81 -3.92
N THR A 87 1.91 -16.29 -3.10
CA THR A 87 0.54 -15.98 -3.47
C THR A 87 0.53 -14.73 -4.32
N PRO A 88 -0.09 -14.75 -5.52
CA PRO A 88 -0.23 -13.55 -6.34
C PRO A 88 -1.20 -12.55 -5.69
N ILE A 89 -0.69 -11.33 -5.43
CA ILE A 89 -1.38 -10.19 -4.82
C ILE A 89 -1.37 -9.03 -5.81
N ARG A 90 -2.43 -8.22 -5.82
CA ARG A 90 -2.59 -7.02 -6.64
C ARG A 90 -3.14 -5.87 -5.82
N LEU A 91 -2.99 -4.66 -6.34
CA LEU A 91 -3.85 -3.55 -5.90
C LEU A 91 -5.28 -3.80 -6.36
N THR A 92 -6.24 -3.47 -5.50
CA THR A 92 -7.63 -3.28 -5.90
C THR A 92 -7.77 -1.95 -6.65
N GLN A 93 -8.95 -1.65 -7.19
CA GLN A 93 -9.21 -0.31 -7.75
C GLN A 93 -8.97 0.79 -6.70
N LYS A 94 -9.47 0.59 -5.49
CA LYS A 94 -9.23 1.46 -4.34
C LYS A 94 -7.75 1.58 -3.99
N GLY A 95 -7.01 0.48 -4.10
CA GLY A 95 -5.55 0.46 -3.96
C GLY A 95 -4.85 1.32 -5.00
N HIS A 96 -5.24 1.21 -6.27
CA HIS A 96 -4.70 2.05 -7.34
C HIS A 96 -5.01 3.53 -7.12
N ASP A 97 -6.24 3.87 -6.74
CA ASP A 97 -6.63 5.26 -6.47
C ASP A 97 -5.77 5.87 -5.34
N PHE A 98 -5.50 5.11 -4.29
CA PHE A 98 -4.64 5.55 -3.20
C PHE A 98 -3.16 5.64 -3.62
N ALA A 99 -2.63 4.58 -4.26
CA ALA A 99 -1.24 4.52 -4.68
C ALA A 99 -0.89 5.67 -5.66
N ASN A 100 -1.75 5.93 -6.65
CA ASN A 100 -1.58 7.05 -7.58
C ASN A 100 -1.63 8.40 -6.87
N ALA A 101 -2.50 8.56 -5.85
CA ALA A 101 -2.53 9.77 -5.03
C ALA A 101 -1.22 9.97 -4.24
N LEU A 102 -0.64 8.90 -3.68
CA LEU A 102 0.63 8.96 -2.97
C LEU A 102 1.83 9.18 -3.89
N ARG A 103 1.78 8.71 -5.15
CA ARG A 103 2.85 8.91 -6.14
C ARG A 103 2.99 10.37 -6.58
N GLU A 104 1.92 11.15 -6.51
CA GLU A 104 1.96 12.58 -6.80
C GLU A 104 2.67 13.35 -5.67
N LYS A 105 3.86 13.87 -5.97
CA LYS A 105 4.77 14.48 -4.99
C LYS A 105 4.13 15.59 -4.15
N GLU A 106 3.31 16.45 -4.76
CA GLU A 106 2.61 17.53 -4.03
C GLU A 106 1.65 16.97 -2.97
N ILE A 107 0.95 15.87 -3.31
CA ILE A 107 -0.02 15.22 -2.44
C ILE A 107 0.71 14.49 -1.31
N LEU A 108 1.76 13.73 -1.63
CA LEU A 108 2.56 13.02 -0.64
C LEU A 108 3.13 13.94 0.43
N ILE A 109 3.72 15.07 0.01
CA ILE A 109 4.29 16.07 0.93
C ILE A 109 3.21 16.59 1.90
N LYS A 110 2.03 16.95 1.38
CA LYS A 110 0.91 17.46 2.20
C LYS A 110 0.38 16.41 3.17
N LEU A 111 0.24 15.17 2.74
CA LEU A 111 -0.21 14.07 3.62
C LEU A 111 0.81 13.82 4.73
N LYS A 112 2.11 13.80 4.41
CA LYS A 112 3.18 13.63 5.41
C LYS A 112 3.23 14.78 6.42
N SER A 113 2.98 16.03 6.03
CA SER A 113 3.04 17.17 6.95
C SER A 113 1.77 17.30 7.80
N GLU A 114 0.59 17.22 7.18
CA GLU A 114 -0.68 17.55 7.83
C GLU A 114 -1.41 16.32 8.41
N PHE A 115 -1.16 15.12 7.88
CA PHE A 115 -1.92 13.90 8.23
C PHE A 115 -1.09 12.83 8.96
N LYS A 116 0.14 13.12 9.40
CA LYS A 116 1.07 12.15 10.04
C LYS A 116 0.52 11.34 11.22
N ASN A 117 -0.49 11.88 11.93
CA ASN A 117 -1.12 11.23 13.08
C ASN A 117 -2.61 10.94 12.84
N ALA A 118 -3.08 11.11 11.61
CA ALA A 118 -4.49 10.91 11.28
C ALA A 118 -4.82 9.41 11.17
N PRO A 119 -6.05 8.99 11.47
CA PRO A 119 -6.51 7.64 11.17
C PRO A 119 -6.44 7.36 9.66
N PHE A 120 -6.23 6.09 9.27
CA PHE A 120 -6.12 5.70 7.85
C PHE A 120 -7.26 6.26 6.99
N LYS A 121 -8.51 6.17 7.46
CA LYS A 121 -9.67 6.70 6.74
C LYS A 121 -9.48 8.17 6.33
N MET A 122 -8.96 9.00 7.24
CA MET A 122 -8.72 10.42 6.97
C MET A 122 -7.54 10.62 6.01
N ILE A 123 -6.50 9.79 6.09
CA ILE A 123 -5.38 9.80 5.13
C ILE A 123 -5.90 9.46 3.73
N PHE A 124 -6.69 8.39 3.61
CA PHE A 124 -7.28 7.94 2.36
C PHE A 124 -8.20 9.01 1.77
N GLU A 125 -9.22 9.46 2.51
CA GLU A 125 -10.15 10.50 2.03
C GLU A 125 -9.44 11.82 1.70
N GLY A 126 -8.44 12.19 2.50
CA GLY A 126 -7.59 13.36 2.25
C GLY A 126 -6.81 13.24 0.93
N SER A 127 -6.23 12.07 0.67
CA SER A 127 -5.49 11.81 -0.58
C SER A 127 -6.38 11.97 -1.82
N GLN A 128 -7.62 11.47 -1.75
CA GLN A 128 -8.57 11.53 -2.87
C GLN A 128 -9.02 12.97 -3.14
N LYS A 129 -9.32 13.74 -2.10
CA LYS A 129 -9.66 15.17 -2.23
C LYS A 129 -8.50 16.00 -2.80
N LEU A 130 -7.27 15.72 -2.37
CA LEU A 130 -6.09 16.38 -2.90
C LEU A 130 -5.85 16.03 -4.37
N MET A 131 -6.07 14.77 -4.75
CA MET A 131 -5.96 14.30 -6.14
C MET A 131 -7.03 14.93 -7.03
N GLU A 132 -8.29 14.98 -6.58
CA GLU A 132 -9.36 15.66 -7.31
C GLU A 132 -9.03 17.13 -7.57
N HIS A 133 -8.59 17.86 -6.54
CA HIS A 133 -8.19 19.26 -6.70
C HIS A 133 -7.01 19.45 -7.66
N PHE A 134 -6.04 18.54 -7.60
CA PHE A 134 -4.88 18.55 -8.49
C PHE A 134 -5.27 18.28 -9.95
N LEU A 135 -6.12 17.27 -10.19
CA LEU A 135 -6.61 16.94 -11.53
C LEU A 135 -7.51 18.05 -12.10
N LYS A 136 -8.34 18.68 -11.27
CA LYS A 136 -9.17 19.82 -11.69
C LYS A 136 -8.31 20.96 -12.22
N LYS A 137 -7.25 21.35 -11.50
CA LYS A 137 -6.29 22.36 -11.98
C LYS A 137 -5.64 21.98 -13.31
N LYS A 138 -5.28 20.70 -13.49
CA LYS A 138 -4.72 20.21 -14.76
C LYS A 138 -5.74 20.33 -15.90
N ILE A 139 -7.00 19.94 -15.66
CA ILE A 139 -8.09 20.07 -16.64
C ILE A 139 -8.31 21.54 -17.01
N ASP A 140 -8.41 22.44 -16.03
CA ASP A 140 -8.61 23.88 -16.29
C ASP A 140 -7.48 24.46 -17.16
N THR A 141 -6.25 24.00 -16.93
CA THR A 141 -5.08 24.38 -17.76
C THR A 141 -5.19 23.85 -19.19
N LEU A 142 -5.60 22.59 -19.36
CA LEU A 142 -5.79 21.96 -20.67
C LEU A 142 -6.93 22.60 -21.46
N MET A 143 -8.00 23.03 -20.79
CA MET A 143 -9.18 23.65 -21.42
C MET A 143 -9.00 25.14 -21.71
N SER A 144 -8.02 25.79 -21.07
CA SER A 144 -7.66 27.20 -21.33
C SER A 144 -6.62 27.35 -22.45
N SER A 145 -6.16 26.23 -23.03
CA SER A 145 -5.21 26.15 -24.16
C SER A 145 -5.96 25.91 -25.47
#